data_AF-A0A094GX54-F1
#
_entry.id   AF-A0A094GX54-F1
#
_cell.length_a   1.000
_cell.length_b   1.000
_cell.length_c   1.000
_cell.angle_alpha   90.00
_cell.angle_beta   90.00
_cell.angle_gamma   90.00
#
_symmetry.space_group_name_H-M   'P 1'
#
loop_
_entity.id
_entity.type
_entity.pdbx_description
1 polymer ?
#
loop_
_entity_poly.entity_id
_entity_poly.type
_entity_poly.pdbx_seq_one_letter_code
_entity_poly.pdbx_strand_id
1 'polypeptide(L)'
;MSYSVYTVELLGSGPINHVRLFVETQENGGGQIFHVIGTILQSMTFETRSEVKQETDVLFVPGSQKYVGRIAQSAMGELDELCRSIPPPAAQMNLNGSRKNPNKPLRRCGEWVEEVKEEALRRGLISH
;
A
#
# COMPACT_ATOMS: atom_id res chain seq x y z
N MET A 1 9.39 6.78 20.41
CA MET A 1 8.85 7.74 19.41
C MET A 1 7.90 6.99 18.50
N SER A 2 6.94 7.67 17.86
CA SER A 2 5.99 7.06 16.94
C SER A 2 5.83 7.90 15.67
N TYR A 3 5.59 7.23 14.55
CA TYR A 3 5.37 7.83 13.24
C TYR A 3 3.90 7.83 12.88
N SER A 4 3.48 8.84 12.11
CA SER A 4 2.15 8.88 11.53
C SER A 4 2.08 7.95 10.33
N VAL A 5 0.98 7.23 10.20
CA VAL A 5 0.70 6.31 9.09
C VAL A 5 -0.49 6.82 8.30
N TYR A 6 -0.38 6.79 6.99
CA TYR A 6 -1.40 7.25 6.05
C TYR A 6 -1.58 6.23 4.92
N THR A 7 -2.73 6.25 4.27
CA THR A 7 -2.86 5.75 2.90
C THR A 7 -2.79 6.93 1.95
N VAL A 8 -2.11 6.77 0.81
CA VAL A 8 -2.01 7.79 -0.24
C VAL A 8 -2.32 7.16 -1.59
N GLU A 9 -2.85 7.97 -2.51
CA GLU A 9 -3.16 7.55 -3.87
C GLU A 9 -2.28 8.29 -4.88
N LEU A 10 -1.78 7.55 -5.86
CA LEU A 10 -1.11 8.08 -7.03
C LEU A 10 -1.88 7.65 -8.28
N LEU A 11 -1.77 8.42 -9.36
CA LEU A 11 -2.30 8.04 -10.66
C LEU A 11 -1.70 6.68 -11.07
N GLY A 12 -2.58 5.69 -11.27
CA GLY A 12 -2.20 4.35 -11.68
C GLY A 12 -2.21 4.19 -13.20
N SER A 13 -1.83 2.99 -13.66
CA SER A 13 -2.00 2.62 -15.07
C SER A 13 -3.46 2.25 -15.33
N GLY A 14 -4.22 3.16 -15.93
CA GLY A 14 -5.64 2.97 -16.27
C GLY A 14 -6.60 3.75 -15.37
N PRO A 15 -7.87 3.32 -15.22
CA PRO A 15 -8.90 4.11 -14.55
C PRO A 15 -8.83 4.06 -13.02
N ILE A 16 -7.84 3.39 -12.43
CA ILE A 16 -7.76 3.13 -10.98
C ILE A 16 -6.42 3.65 -10.46
N ASN A 17 -6.47 4.37 -9.35
CA ASN A 17 -5.29 4.87 -8.67
C ASN A 17 -4.46 3.75 -8.05
N HIS A 18 -3.15 3.97 -7.97
CA HIS A 18 -2.24 3.15 -7.19
C HIS A 18 -2.27 3.59 -5.72
N VAL A 19 -2.60 2.68 -4.82
CA VAL A 19 -2.70 2.97 -3.37
C VAL A 19 -1.44 2.47 -2.67
N ARG A 20 -0.92 3.27 -1.73
CA ARG A 20 0.24 2.94 -0.90
C ARG A 20 -0.09 3.15 0.57
N LEU A 21 0.55 2.36 1.44
CA LEU A 21 0.66 2.69 2.86
C LEU A 21 1.95 3.51 3.03
N PHE A 22 1.83 4.68 3.65
CA PHE A 22 2.92 5.62 3.86
C PHE A 22 3.14 5.85 5.35
N VAL A 23 4.38 5.71 5.81
CA VAL A 23 4.79 6.03 7.18
C VAL A 23 5.70 7.25 7.13
N GLU A 24 5.26 8.36 7.71
CA GLU A 24 5.99 9.62 7.75
C GLU A 24 7.09 9.55 8.82
N THR A 25 8.31 9.26 8.39
CA THR A 25 9.47 9.03 9.29
C THR A 25 10.44 10.20 9.37
N GLN A 26 10.29 11.21 8.51
CA GLN A 26 11.20 12.35 8.40
C GLN A 26 10.47 13.68 8.69
N GLU A 27 11.17 14.64 9.29
CA GLU A 27 10.60 15.96 9.64
C GLU A 27 10.22 16.81 8.41
N ASN A 28 10.79 16.51 7.25
CA ASN A 28 10.50 17.19 5.98
C ASN A 28 9.22 16.66 5.28
N GLY A 29 8.49 15.74 5.91
CA GLY A 29 7.32 15.06 5.35
C GLY A 29 7.66 13.85 4.47
N GLY A 30 8.94 13.47 4.39
CA GLY A 30 9.39 12.22 3.78
C GLY A 30 9.16 11.01 4.68
N GLY A 31 9.33 9.81 4.14
CA GLY A 31 9.00 8.61 4.87
C GLY A 31 9.33 7.31 4.17
N GLN A 32 8.67 6.24 4.63
CA GLN A 32 8.76 4.91 4.06
C GLN A 32 7.42 4.54 3.42
N ILE A 33 7.43 3.99 2.21
CA ILE A 33 6.24 3.43 1.56
C ILE A 33 6.24 1.91 1.61
N PHE A 34 5.03 1.35 1.65
CA PHE A 34 4.75 -0.07 1.50
C PHE A 34 3.64 -0.20 0.45
N HIS A 35 3.92 -0.93 -0.63
CA HIS A 35 2.96 -1.08 -1.72
C HIS A 35 3.19 -2.38 -2.50
N VAL A 36 2.27 -2.68 -3.41
CA VAL A 36 2.45 -3.74 -4.40
C VAL A 36 2.43 -3.14 -5.80
N ILE A 37 3.45 -3.43 -6.60
CA ILE A 37 3.57 -2.95 -7.98
C ILE A 37 3.25 -4.07 -8.96
N GLY A 38 2.89 -3.74 -10.19
CA GLY A 38 2.57 -4.70 -11.25
C GLY A 38 1.10 -4.62 -11.66
N THR A 39 0.59 -5.68 -12.30
CA THR A 39 -0.75 -5.66 -12.88
C THR A 39 -1.50 -6.94 -12.58
N ILE A 40 -2.83 -6.87 -12.61
CA ILE A 40 -3.69 -8.07 -12.50
C ILE A 40 -3.49 -9.05 -13.66
N LEU A 41 -2.78 -8.67 -14.74
CA LEU A 41 -2.41 -9.56 -15.84
C LEU A 41 -1.13 -10.34 -15.53
N GLN A 42 -0.10 -9.65 -15.03
CA GLN A 42 1.25 -10.20 -14.85
C GLN A 42 1.61 -10.54 -13.40
N SER A 43 0.64 -10.47 -12.48
CA SER A 43 0.83 -10.44 -11.02
C SER A 43 1.45 -9.15 -10.50
N MET A 44 1.40 -9.01 -9.18
CA MET A 44 1.99 -7.91 -8.45
C MET A 44 3.07 -8.42 -7.49
N THR A 45 3.97 -7.52 -7.09
CA THR A 45 5.08 -7.79 -6.18
C THR A 45 5.12 -6.73 -5.09
N PHE A 46 5.34 -7.14 -3.85
CA PHE A 46 5.53 -6.22 -2.74
C PHE A 46 6.88 -5.50 -2.86
N GLU A 47 6.85 -4.19 -2.68
CA GLU A 47 8.04 -3.34 -2.60
C GLU A 47 7.92 -2.37 -1.43
N THR A 48 9.06 -2.02 -0.87
CA THR A 48 9.19 -0.96 0.12
C THR A 48 10.43 -0.13 -0.17
N ARG A 49 10.33 1.18 -0.01
CA ARG A 49 11.44 2.11 -0.19
C ARG A 49 11.20 3.40 0.60
N SER A 50 12.29 4.12 0.87
CA SER A 50 12.18 5.48 1.37
C SER A 50 11.79 6.41 0.23
N GLU A 51 10.91 7.36 0.52
CA GLU A 51 10.45 8.36 -0.43
C GLU A 51 10.53 9.73 0.23
N VAL A 52 10.73 10.75 -0.60
CA VAL A 52 10.58 12.14 -0.17
C VAL A 52 9.09 12.43 0.10
N LYS A 53 8.77 13.70 0.29
CA LYS A 53 7.40 14.16 0.49
C LYS A 53 6.48 13.73 -0.67
N GLN A 54 5.39 13.01 -0.35
CA GLN A 54 4.48 12.39 -1.34
C GLN A 54 3.89 13.43 -2.30
N GLU A 55 3.58 14.62 -1.81
CA GLU A 55 2.98 15.71 -2.58
C GLU A 55 3.92 16.30 -3.64
N THR A 56 5.18 15.91 -3.64
CA THR A 56 6.14 16.27 -4.71
C THR A 56 6.16 15.26 -5.85
N ASP A 57 5.53 14.08 -5.69
CA ASP A 57 5.36 13.12 -6.77
C ASP A 57 4.34 13.67 -7.78
N VAL A 58 4.74 13.76 -9.05
CA VAL A 58 3.88 14.25 -10.14
C VAL A 58 2.63 13.41 -10.37
N LEU A 59 2.63 12.16 -9.89
CA LEU A 59 1.48 11.26 -9.95
C LEU A 59 0.63 11.34 -8.68
N PHE A 60 1.03 12.07 -7.64
CA PHE A 60 0.23 12.19 -6.41
C PHE A 60 -1.16 12.76 -6.69
N VAL A 61 -2.19 12.13 -6.12
CA VAL A 61 -3.57 12.61 -6.22
C VAL A 61 -3.84 13.58 -5.05
N PRO A 62 -4.02 14.89 -5.31
CA PRO A 62 -4.21 15.87 -4.23
C PRO A 62 -5.41 15.54 -3.35
N GLY A 63 -5.23 15.62 -2.02
CA GLY A 63 -6.27 15.33 -1.04
C GLY A 63 -6.57 13.84 -0.82
N SER A 64 -5.80 12.93 -1.45
CA SER A 64 -5.98 11.48 -1.26
C SER A 64 -5.35 10.91 0.01
N GLN A 65 -4.47 11.69 0.68
CA GLN A 65 -3.82 11.28 1.91
C GLN A 65 -4.84 11.14 3.04
N LYS A 66 -5.01 9.92 3.56
CA LYS A 66 -5.93 9.61 4.65
C LYS A 66 -5.15 9.07 5.83
N TYR A 67 -5.33 9.66 7.00
CA TYR A 67 -4.70 9.21 8.23
C TYR A 67 -5.24 7.83 8.64
N VAL A 68 -4.33 6.92 8.98
CA VAL A 68 -4.65 5.57 9.47
C VAL A 68 -4.46 5.50 10.98
N GLY A 69 -3.35 6.04 11.49
CA GLY A 69 -2.97 5.92 12.90
C GLY A 69 -1.50 6.22 13.11
N ARG A 70 -0.96 5.76 14.24
CA ARG A 70 0.47 5.85 14.58
C ARG A 70 1.08 4.49 14.74
N ILE A 71 2.36 4.37 14.43
CA ILE A 71 3.19 3.18 14.67
C ILE A 71 4.39 3.53 15.53
N ALA A 72 4.77 2.66 16.47
CA ALA A 72 6.02 2.83 17.21
C ALA A 72 7.22 2.70 16.27
N GLN A 73 8.23 3.55 16.41
CA GLN A 73 9.45 3.47 15.60
C GLN A 73 10.11 2.08 15.68
N SER A 74 10.08 1.44 16.85
CA SER A 74 10.61 0.08 17.07
C SER A 74 9.84 -1.00 16.32
N ALA A 75 8.60 -0.74 15.93
CA ALA A 75 7.71 -1.70 15.28
C ALA A 75 7.72 -1.61 13.75
N MET A 76 8.60 -0.77 13.16
CA MET A 76 8.77 -0.67 11.70
C MET A 76 9.19 -2.00 11.06
N GLY A 77 10.01 -2.80 11.75
CA GLY A 77 10.38 -4.15 11.30
C GLY A 77 9.19 -5.09 11.26
N GLU A 78 8.37 -5.08 12.32
CA GLU A 78 7.14 -5.88 12.39
C GLU A 78 6.12 -5.49 11.30
N LEU A 79 6.07 -4.21 10.91
CA LEU A 79 5.25 -3.76 9.79
C LEU A 79 5.75 -4.29 8.45
N ASP A 80 7.06 -4.31 8.20
CA ASP A 80 7.63 -4.90 6.98
C ASP A 80 7.35 -6.42 6.93
N GLU A 81 7.53 -7.12 8.05
CA GLU A 81 7.20 -8.54 8.16
C GLU A 81 5.71 -8.81 7.93
N LEU A 82 4.83 -7.98 8.49
CA LEU A 82 3.39 -8.06 8.26
C LEU A 82 3.06 -7.88 6.76
N CYS A 83 3.62 -6.84 6.13
CA CYS A 83 3.42 -6.58 4.70
C CYS A 83 3.86 -7.79 3.86
N ARG A 84 5.01 -8.39 4.17
CA ARG A 84 5.51 -9.59 3.46
C ARG A 84 4.65 -10.83 3.71
N SER A 85 4.03 -10.94 4.88
CA SER A 85 3.16 -12.07 5.22
C SER A 85 1.82 -12.07 4.46
N ILE A 86 1.37 -10.89 4.00
CA ILE A 86 0.17 -10.75 3.18
C ILE A 86 0.57 -10.85 1.70
N PRO A 87 0.26 -11.96 1.01
CA PRO A 87 0.77 -12.22 -0.32
C PRO A 87 0.28 -11.15 -1.31
N PRO A 88 1.15 -10.60 -2.18
CA PRO A 88 0.72 -9.71 -3.26
C PRO A 88 -0.32 -10.35 -4.18
N PRO A 89 -1.19 -9.56 -4.84
CA PRO A 89 -2.15 -10.10 -5.79
C PRO A 89 -1.47 -10.87 -6.93
N ALA A 90 -1.86 -12.14 -7.10
CA ALA A 90 -1.41 -12.95 -8.22
C ALA A 90 -2.00 -12.47 -9.56
N ALA A 91 -1.53 -13.04 -10.66
CA ALA A 91 -2.15 -12.85 -11.97
C ALA A 91 -3.58 -13.39 -11.95
N GLN A 92 -4.53 -12.55 -12.30
CA GLN A 92 -5.98 -12.79 -12.24
C GLN A 92 -6.66 -12.74 -13.61
N MET A 93 -5.95 -12.27 -14.64
CA MET A 93 -6.46 -12.18 -16.02
C MET A 93 -5.65 -13.08 -16.96
N ASN A 94 -6.31 -13.55 -18.01
CA ASN A 94 -5.67 -14.17 -19.18
C ASN A 94 -5.31 -13.10 -20.21
N LEU A 95 -4.43 -13.42 -21.15
CA LEU A 95 -4.04 -12.50 -22.24
C LEU A 95 -5.22 -12.05 -23.12
N ASN A 96 -6.28 -12.86 -23.20
CA ASN A 96 -7.51 -12.52 -23.92
C ASN A 96 -8.47 -11.62 -23.11
N GLY A 97 -8.06 -11.10 -21.96
CA GLY A 97 -8.87 -10.22 -21.12
C GLY A 97 -9.93 -10.93 -20.26
N SER A 98 -10.03 -12.26 -20.32
CA SER A 98 -10.93 -13.02 -19.42
C SER A 98 -10.32 -13.18 -18.03
N ARG A 99 -11.17 -13.31 -17.00
CA ARG A 99 -10.72 -13.65 -15.64
C ARG A 99 -10.25 -15.10 -15.59
N LYS A 100 -9.11 -15.35 -14.93
CA LYS A 100 -8.63 -16.71 -14.62
C LYS A 100 -9.59 -17.47 -13.70
N ASN A 101 -10.21 -16.76 -12.77
CA ASN A 101 -11.29 -17.28 -11.95
C ASN A 101 -12.44 -16.25 -11.88
N PRO A 102 -13.53 -16.45 -12.65
CA PRO A 102 -14.66 -15.52 -12.67
C PRO A 102 -15.36 -15.33 -11.32
N ASN A 103 -15.31 -16.34 -10.45
CA ASN A 103 -16.01 -16.35 -9.16
C ASN A 103 -15.24 -15.63 -8.05
N LYS A 104 -13.99 -15.24 -8.29
CA LYS A 104 -13.20 -14.45 -7.34
C LYS A 104 -13.25 -12.97 -7.70
N PRO A 105 -13.41 -12.07 -6.70
CA PRO A 105 -13.27 -10.65 -6.95
C PRO A 105 -11.84 -10.33 -7.37
N LEU A 106 -11.68 -9.22 -8.11
CA LEU A 106 -10.35 -8.72 -8.43
C LEU A 106 -9.73 -8.09 -7.18
N ARG A 107 -8.46 -8.37 -6.96
CA ARG A 107 -7.65 -7.82 -5.89
C ARG A 107 -6.47 -7.06 -6.49
N ARG A 108 -6.25 -5.83 -6.07
CA ARG A 108 -5.22 -4.90 -6.58
C ARG A 108 -4.43 -4.32 -5.41
N CYS A 109 -3.69 -3.24 -5.67
CA CYS A 109 -2.94 -2.53 -4.64
C CYS A 109 -3.83 -1.95 -3.54
N GLY A 110 -4.99 -1.39 -3.90
CA GLY A 110 -5.97 -0.88 -2.92
C GLY A 110 -6.41 -1.95 -1.93
N GLU A 111 -6.89 -3.09 -2.44
CA GLU A 111 -7.35 -4.19 -1.60
C GLU A 111 -6.20 -4.79 -0.76
N TRP A 112 -4.99 -4.87 -1.31
CA TRP A 112 -3.83 -5.30 -0.52
C TRP A 112 -3.49 -4.31 0.60
N VAL A 113 -3.53 -2.99 0.36
CA VAL A 113 -3.28 -1.97 1.39
C VAL A 113 -4.36 -2.02 2.48
N GLU A 114 -5.62 -2.21 2.10
CA GLU A 114 -6.72 -2.35 3.07
C GLU A 114 -6.53 -3.57 3.96
N GLU A 115 -6.15 -4.73 3.41
CA GLU A 115 -5.85 -5.93 4.21
C GLU A 115 -4.69 -5.71 5.19
N VAL A 116 -3.60 -5.06 4.75
CA VAL A 116 -2.47 -4.71 5.63
C VAL A 116 -2.93 -3.77 6.74
N LYS A 117 -3.70 -2.74 6.38
CA LYS A 117 -4.22 -1.75 7.33
C LYS A 117 -5.09 -2.41 8.39
N GLU A 118 -6.06 -3.22 7.98
CA GLU A 118 -6.96 -3.93 8.88
C GLU A 118 -6.19 -4.86 9.82
N GLU A 119 -5.24 -5.63 9.29
CA GLU A 119 -4.46 -6.57 10.08
C GLU A 119 -3.50 -5.85 11.06
N ALA A 120 -2.89 -4.74 10.64
CA ALA A 120 -2.04 -3.92 11.50
C ALA A 120 -2.82 -3.29 12.66
N LEU A 121 -4.03 -2.77 12.38
CA LEU A 121 -4.94 -2.27 13.42
C LEU A 121 -5.39 -3.39 14.35
N ARG A 122 -5.76 -4.55 13.81
CA ARG A 122 -6.20 -5.73 14.58
C ARG A 122 -5.11 -6.23 15.54
N ARG A 123 -3.84 -6.19 15.13
CA ARG A 123 -2.68 -6.56 15.97
C ARG A 123 -2.28 -5.47 16.97
N GLY A 124 -2.85 -4.27 16.89
CA GLY A 124 -2.42 -3.10 17.65
C GLY A 124 -1.05 -2.58 17.23
N LEU A 125 -0.55 -3.00 16.06
CA LEU A 125 0.71 -2.53 15.49
C LEU A 125 0.60 -1.07 15.03
N ILE A 126 -0.57 -0.71 14.49
CA ILE A 126 -0.99 0.67 14.26
C ILE A 126 -2.16 0.96 15.20
N SER A 127 -2.16 2.13 15.84
CA SER A 127 -3.24 2.57 16.75
C SER A 127 -3.65 4.01 16.49
N HIS A 128 -4.89 4.36 16.83
CA HIS A 128 -5.39 5.73 16.75
C HIS A 128 -4.84 6.63 17.85
#